data_AF-A0A413G672-F1
#
_entry.id   AF-A0A413G672-F1
#
_cell.length_a   1.000
_cell.length_b   1.000
_cell.length_c   1.000
_cell.angle_alpha   90.00
_cell.angle_beta   90.00
_cell.angle_gamma   90.00
#
_symmetry.space_group_name_H-M   'P 1'
#
loop_
_entity.id
_entity.type
_entity.pdbx_description
1 polymer ?
#
loop_
_entity_poly.entity_id
_entity_poly.type
_entity_poly.pdbx_seq_one_letter_code
_entity_poly.pdbx_strand_id
1 'polypeptide(L)'
;RAAPAASTVRTAYETARIVAAAAKETPPLAILLPATVYGRAAAPQVAALLGAGLTADCTGLAMEGDLLVQTRPAFGGNILAEIVGTGSLPQMATVRPKAMPAPVLDYSRTGSVKPLAVPKLDLPLRLLRRVCEAPAQTLTGAQLIVAGGLGAGGREGFAKLSELAGRLGCPLGASRAAVNAGLAPYAAQVGQTGVTVRPKLYLAFGISGAVQHLAGMGASDYIIAVNTDRRAPIFDHADYGVVADSIEVMDLLLKQLES
;
A
#
# COMPACT_ATOMS: atom_id res chain seq x y z
N ARG A 1 31.10 24.01 -5.90
CA ARG A 1 29.84 23.46 -5.31
C ARG A 1 29.32 22.42 -6.28
N ALA A 2 29.51 21.13 -5.99
CA ALA A 2 29.07 20.04 -6.86
C ALA A 2 27.54 20.04 -6.92
N ALA A 3 26.99 19.97 -8.14
CA ALA A 3 25.57 19.77 -8.35
C ALA A 3 25.13 18.47 -7.65
N PRO A 4 23.98 18.43 -6.95
CA PRO A 4 23.47 17.18 -6.41
C PRO A 4 23.29 16.21 -7.58
N ALA A 5 23.95 15.05 -7.51
CA ALA A 5 23.84 14.01 -8.53
C ALA A 5 22.36 13.76 -8.79
N ALA A 6 21.92 14.00 -10.03
CA ALA A 6 20.56 13.72 -10.44
C ALA A 6 20.28 12.25 -10.15
N SER A 7 19.50 11.96 -9.11
CA SER A 7 19.03 10.61 -8.81
C SER A 7 18.26 10.16 -10.05
N THR A 8 18.88 9.36 -10.92
CA THR A 8 18.27 8.88 -12.15
C THR A 8 17.08 8.02 -11.74
N VAL A 9 15.87 8.58 -11.84
CA VAL A 9 14.64 7.86 -11.49
C VAL A 9 14.43 6.83 -12.58
N ARG A 10 14.77 5.59 -12.28
CA ARG A 10 14.56 4.45 -13.18
C ARG A 10 13.10 4.02 -13.12
N THR A 11 12.51 3.74 -14.27
CA THR A 11 11.21 3.10 -14.40
C THR A 11 11.27 1.63 -13.97
N ALA A 12 10.12 1.05 -13.62
CA ALA A 12 10.05 -0.38 -13.29
C ALA A 12 10.58 -1.27 -14.43
N TYR A 13 10.43 -0.80 -15.68
CA TYR A 13 10.94 -1.46 -16.87
C TYR A 13 12.47 -1.48 -16.94
N GLU A 14 13.12 -0.33 -16.71
CA GLU A 14 14.59 -0.25 -16.64
C GLU A 14 15.14 -1.13 -15.53
N THR A 15 14.53 -1.04 -14.34
CA THR A 15 14.95 -1.84 -13.18
C THR A 15 14.82 -3.33 -13.46
N ALA A 16 13.74 -3.77 -14.10
CA ALA A 16 13.56 -5.18 -14.41
C ALA A 16 14.67 -5.74 -15.32
N ARG A 17 15.07 -4.99 -16.35
CA ARG A 17 16.16 -5.41 -17.25
C ARG A 17 17.52 -5.39 -16.57
N ILE A 18 17.78 -4.43 -15.70
CA ILE A 18 19.04 -4.36 -14.93
C ILE A 18 19.14 -5.55 -13.97
N VAL A 19 18.06 -5.85 -13.23
CA VAL A 19 18.03 -6.99 -12.30
C VAL A 19 18.17 -8.31 -13.06
N ALA A 20 17.50 -8.47 -14.21
CA ALA A 20 17.65 -9.65 -15.04
C ALA A 20 19.07 -9.81 -15.61
N ALA A 21 19.72 -8.71 -16.01
CA ALA A 21 21.12 -8.75 -16.45
C ALA A 21 22.06 -9.16 -15.31
N ALA A 22 21.88 -8.60 -14.11
CA ALA A 22 22.65 -8.97 -12.93
C ALA A 22 22.48 -10.44 -12.56
N ALA A 23 21.24 -10.95 -12.62
CA ALA A 23 20.96 -12.36 -12.34
C ALA A 23 21.54 -13.31 -13.39
N LYS A 24 21.70 -12.87 -14.64
CA LYS A 24 22.39 -13.67 -15.68
C LYS A 24 23.90 -13.68 -15.50
N GLU A 25 24.49 -12.58 -15.06
CA GLU A 25 25.92 -12.48 -14.77
C GLU A 25 26.31 -13.23 -13.49
N THR A 26 25.48 -13.18 -12.46
CA THR A 26 25.67 -13.90 -11.20
C THR A 26 24.36 -14.61 -10.82
N PRO A 27 24.15 -15.86 -11.26
CA PRO A 27 22.94 -16.62 -11.01
C PRO A 27 22.66 -16.79 -9.51
N PRO A 28 21.57 -16.19 -8.98
CA PRO A 28 21.21 -16.35 -7.57
C PRO A 28 20.27 -17.54 -7.37
N LEU A 29 20.23 -18.08 -6.15
CA LEU A 29 19.22 -19.07 -5.76
C LEU A 29 17.82 -18.44 -5.72
N ALA A 30 17.72 -17.22 -5.18
CA ALA A 30 16.47 -16.50 -5.03
C ALA A 30 16.61 -15.00 -5.31
N ILE A 31 15.53 -14.38 -5.77
CA ILE A 31 15.42 -12.92 -5.90
C ILE A 31 14.21 -12.43 -5.12
N LEU A 32 14.45 -11.55 -4.16
CA LEU A 32 13.40 -10.93 -3.34
C LEU A 32 13.22 -9.46 -3.74
N LEU A 33 11.99 -9.07 -4.07
CA LEU A 33 11.62 -7.68 -4.33
C LEU A 33 10.57 -7.21 -3.32
N PRO A 34 10.52 -5.92 -2.96
CA PRO A 34 9.46 -5.44 -2.08
C PRO A 34 8.13 -5.36 -2.85
N ALA A 35 7.01 -5.76 -2.25
CA ALA A 35 5.68 -5.70 -2.86
C ALA A 35 5.07 -4.28 -2.85
N THR A 36 5.88 -3.25 -3.11
CA THR A 36 5.43 -1.86 -3.34
C THR A 36 4.80 -1.73 -4.72
N VAL A 37 4.16 -0.59 -5.02
CA VAL A 37 3.64 -0.28 -6.37
C VAL A 37 4.73 -0.49 -7.43
N TYR A 38 5.95 -0.03 -7.13
CA TYR A 38 7.08 -0.17 -8.04
C TYR A 38 7.57 -1.62 -8.15
N GLY A 39 7.76 -2.32 -7.03
CA GLY A 39 8.24 -3.70 -7.05
C GLY A 39 7.24 -4.69 -7.64
N ARG A 40 5.93 -4.47 -7.43
CA ARG A 40 4.85 -5.24 -8.08
C ARG A 40 4.80 -5.01 -9.59
N ALA A 41 5.28 -3.86 -10.08
CA ALA A 41 5.43 -3.61 -11.51
C ALA A 41 6.71 -4.23 -12.10
N ALA A 42 7.83 -4.20 -11.35
CA ALA A 42 9.13 -4.69 -11.83
C ALA A 42 9.29 -6.21 -11.73
N ALA A 43 8.90 -6.82 -10.62
CA ALA A 43 9.10 -8.25 -10.34
C ALA A 43 8.55 -9.21 -11.42
N PRO A 44 7.29 -9.08 -11.91
CA PRO A 44 6.78 -9.97 -12.94
C PRO A 44 7.56 -9.86 -14.26
N GLN A 45 8.10 -8.67 -14.58
CA GLN A 45 8.94 -8.49 -15.76
C GLN A 45 10.30 -9.17 -15.59
N VAL A 46 10.91 -9.09 -14.41
CA VAL A 46 12.14 -9.84 -14.09
C VAL A 46 11.91 -11.34 -14.22
N ALA A 47 10.81 -11.85 -13.65
CA ALA A 47 10.45 -13.26 -13.72
C ALA A 47 10.27 -13.74 -15.16
N ALA A 48 9.57 -12.97 -15.99
CA ALA A 48 9.40 -13.27 -17.41
C ALA A 48 10.74 -13.25 -18.19
N LEU A 49 11.63 -12.30 -17.91
CA LEU A 49 12.95 -12.20 -18.56
C LEU A 49 13.91 -13.34 -18.19
N LEU A 50 13.71 -13.96 -17.02
CA LEU A 50 14.52 -15.06 -16.51
C LEU A 50 13.87 -16.44 -16.70
N GLY A 51 12.59 -16.50 -17.11
CA GLY A 51 11.84 -17.77 -17.17
C GLY A 51 11.57 -18.36 -15.79
N ALA A 52 11.51 -17.53 -14.75
CA ALA A 52 11.36 -17.93 -13.35
C ALA A 52 9.91 -17.84 -12.86
N GLY A 53 9.57 -18.66 -11.86
CA GLY A 53 8.32 -18.51 -11.10
C GLY A 53 8.37 -17.32 -10.15
N LEU A 54 7.22 -16.67 -9.91
CA LEU A 54 7.09 -15.54 -9.00
C LEU A 54 5.90 -15.68 -8.05
N THR A 55 6.16 -15.66 -6.74
CA THR A 55 5.09 -15.56 -5.72
C THR A 55 4.90 -14.11 -5.29
N ALA A 56 3.66 -13.61 -5.42
CA ALA A 56 3.35 -12.22 -5.12
C ALA A 56 2.91 -11.99 -3.66
N ASP A 57 3.32 -10.86 -3.08
CA ASP A 57 2.88 -10.34 -1.77
C ASP A 57 3.02 -11.32 -0.59
N CYS A 58 4.18 -11.98 -0.50
CA CYS A 58 4.50 -12.93 0.55
C CYS A 58 4.60 -12.26 1.91
N THR A 59 4.12 -12.95 2.93
CA THR A 59 4.19 -12.55 4.34
C THR A 59 5.12 -13.44 5.15
N GLY A 60 5.44 -14.64 4.66
CA GLY A 60 6.39 -15.58 5.25
C GLY A 60 7.37 -16.10 4.19
N LEU A 61 8.61 -16.33 4.61
CA LEU A 61 9.66 -16.93 3.80
C LEU A 61 10.46 -17.89 4.70
N ALA A 62 10.65 -19.11 4.25
CA ALA A 62 11.50 -20.09 4.90
C ALA A 62 12.34 -20.84 3.85
N MET A 63 13.46 -21.41 4.30
CA MET A 63 14.31 -22.26 3.47
C MET A 63 14.17 -23.71 3.94
N GLU A 64 13.83 -24.60 3.01
CA GLU A 64 13.88 -26.05 3.19
C GLU A 64 14.96 -26.61 2.24
N GLY A 65 16.18 -26.75 2.76
CA GLY A 65 17.36 -26.98 1.93
C GLY A 65 17.56 -25.81 0.97
N ASP A 66 17.56 -26.10 -0.34
CA ASP A 66 17.67 -25.09 -1.40
C ASP A 66 16.32 -24.55 -1.88
N LEU A 67 15.20 -24.99 -1.29
CA LEU A 67 13.85 -24.55 -1.68
C LEU A 67 13.37 -23.40 -0.80
N LEU A 68 12.93 -22.32 -1.45
CA LEU A 68 12.31 -21.16 -0.82
C LEU A 68 10.80 -21.40 -0.69
N VAL A 69 10.37 -21.70 0.52
CA VAL A 69 8.96 -21.80 0.90
C VAL A 69 8.38 -20.40 1.08
N GLN A 70 7.39 -20.06 0.25
CA GLN A 70 6.83 -18.72 0.15
C GLN A 70 5.39 -18.72 0.64
N THR A 71 5.17 -18.22 1.85
CA THR A 71 3.83 -18.11 2.44
C THR A 71 3.19 -16.78 2.03
N ARG A 72 2.04 -16.83 1.37
CA ARG A 72 1.28 -15.64 0.98
C ARG A 72 -0.21 -15.74 1.31
N PRO A 73 -0.86 -14.62 1.65
CA PRO A 73 -2.31 -14.55 1.68
C PRO A 73 -2.89 -14.52 0.26
N ALA A 74 -3.96 -15.29 0.06
CA ALA A 74 -4.82 -15.31 -1.12
C ALA A 74 -6.27 -15.02 -0.70
N PHE A 75 -7.15 -14.74 -1.69
CA PHE A 75 -8.59 -14.48 -1.46
C PHE A 75 -8.87 -13.43 -0.38
N GLY A 76 -8.25 -12.26 -0.49
CA GLY A 76 -8.46 -11.15 0.46
C GLY A 76 -7.83 -11.37 1.84
N GLY A 77 -7.03 -12.42 2.03
CA GLY A 77 -6.42 -12.77 3.32
C GLY A 77 -7.05 -13.99 3.99
N ASN A 78 -8.12 -14.53 3.44
CA ASN A 78 -8.86 -15.65 4.04
C ASN A 78 -8.15 -16.99 3.90
N ILE A 79 -7.21 -17.11 2.96
CA ILE A 79 -6.44 -18.34 2.73
C ILE A 79 -4.96 -17.99 2.79
N LEU A 80 -4.20 -18.75 3.59
CA LEU A 80 -2.75 -18.76 3.54
C LEU A 80 -2.32 -19.91 2.65
N ALA A 81 -1.50 -19.60 1.64
CA ALA A 81 -0.94 -20.58 0.73
C ALA A 81 0.58 -20.58 0.85
N GLU A 82 1.15 -21.78 0.97
CA GLU A 82 2.59 -22.00 0.86
C GLU A 82 2.90 -22.48 -0.56
N ILE A 83 3.79 -21.75 -1.22
CA ILE A 83 4.16 -21.99 -2.61
C ILE A 83 5.66 -22.25 -2.66
N VAL A 84 6.05 -23.36 -3.28
CA VAL A 84 7.44 -23.76 -3.46
C VAL A 84 7.74 -23.83 -4.95
N GLY A 85 8.76 -23.10 -5.39
CA GLY A 85 9.20 -23.11 -6.78
C GLY A 85 10.20 -24.23 -7.02
N THR A 86 9.74 -25.40 -7.49
CA THR A 86 10.59 -26.59 -7.67
C THR A 86 11.19 -26.73 -9.07
N GLY A 87 10.76 -25.91 -10.04
CA GLY A 87 11.05 -26.13 -11.47
C GLY A 87 11.94 -25.10 -12.17
N SER A 88 12.23 -23.94 -11.56
CA SER A 88 13.06 -22.90 -12.19
C SER A 88 13.81 -22.05 -11.18
N LEU A 89 15.04 -21.67 -11.55
CA LEU A 89 15.86 -20.70 -10.83
C LEU A 89 15.91 -19.38 -11.62
N PRO A 90 16.01 -18.23 -10.93
CA PRO A 90 15.95 -18.08 -9.48
C PRO A 90 14.52 -18.25 -8.91
N GLN A 91 14.41 -18.64 -7.65
CA GLN A 91 13.13 -18.64 -6.94
C GLN A 91 12.76 -17.20 -6.55
N MET A 92 11.68 -16.67 -7.12
CA MET A 92 11.35 -15.25 -6.94
C MET A 92 10.13 -15.02 -6.07
N ALA A 93 10.23 -14.03 -5.18
CA ALA A 93 9.11 -13.58 -4.37
C ALA A 93 9.06 -12.04 -4.32
N THR A 94 7.86 -11.48 -4.32
CA THR A 94 7.65 -10.14 -3.75
C THR A 94 7.22 -10.24 -2.30
N VAL A 95 7.84 -9.46 -1.42
CA VAL A 95 7.62 -9.52 0.03
C VAL A 95 6.87 -8.27 0.48
N ARG A 96 5.79 -8.47 1.25
CA ARG A 96 4.99 -7.38 1.78
C ARG A 96 5.86 -6.47 2.66
N PRO A 97 5.88 -5.13 2.40
CA PRO A 97 6.61 -4.21 3.26
C PRO A 97 6.17 -4.36 4.73
N LYS A 98 7.13 -4.35 5.66
CA LYS A 98 6.93 -4.54 7.10
C LYS A 98 6.46 -5.94 7.54
N ALA A 99 6.41 -6.93 6.66
CA ALA A 99 6.13 -8.32 7.07
C ALA A 99 7.32 -8.98 7.76
N MET A 100 8.55 -8.58 7.42
CA MET A 100 9.79 -9.10 8.01
C MET A 100 10.41 -8.08 8.97
N PRO A 101 10.99 -8.52 10.10
CA PRO A 101 11.75 -7.63 10.97
C PRO A 101 13.00 -7.12 10.27
N ALA A 102 13.34 -5.85 10.48
CA ALA A 102 14.61 -5.30 10.01
C ALA A 102 15.76 -5.86 10.87
N PRO A 103 16.91 -6.19 10.26
CA PRO A 103 18.09 -6.59 11.03
C PRO A 103 18.61 -5.42 11.88
N VAL A 104 19.24 -5.74 13.01
CA VAL A 104 19.97 -4.74 13.81
C VAL A 104 21.19 -4.26 13.01
N LEU A 105 21.41 -2.95 13.00
CA LEU A 105 22.57 -2.36 12.34
C LEU A 105 23.85 -2.78 13.05
N ASP A 106 24.76 -3.38 12.29
CA ASP A 106 26.06 -3.82 12.75
C ASP A 106 27.14 -3.25 11.83
N TYR A 107 27.89 -2.28 12.34
CA TYR A 107 28.94 -1.57 11.62
C TYR A 107 30.24 -2.37 11.47
N SER A 108 30.35 -3.53 12.11
CA SER A 108 31.51 -4.42 11.95
C SER A 108 31.46 -5.25 10.66
N ARG A 109 30.29 -5.36 10.03
CA ARG A 109 30.10 -6.17 8.82
C ARG A 109 30.81 -5.55 7.62
N THR A 110 31.61 -6.36 6.94
CA THR A 110 32.23 -6.02 5.66
C THR A 110 31.61 -6.82 4.52
N GLY A 111 31.62 -6.27 3.31
CA GLY A 111 31.17 -6.96 2.11
C GLY A 111 31.86 -6.44 0.86
N SER A 112 31.82 -7.22 -0.22
CA SER A 112 32.36 -6.79 -1.52
C SER A 112 31.32 -6.01 -2.31
N VAL A 113 31.67 -4.81 -2.79
CA VAL A 113 30.85 -4.06 -3.74
C VAL A 113 31.34 -4.37 -5.14
N LYS A 114 30.47 -4.95 -5.98
CA LYS A 114 30.75 -5.21 -7.39
C LYS A 114 30.01 -4.19 -8.25
N PRO A 115 30.70 -3.37 -9.07
CA PRO A 115 30.02 -2.50 -10.02
C PRO A 115 29.37 -3.35 -11.11
N LEU A 116 28.08 -3.15 -11.33
CA LEU A 116 27.36 -3.80 -12.42
C LEU A 116 27.32 -2.87 -13.63
N ALA A 117 27.71 -3.37 -14.80
CA ALA A 117 27.49 -2.65 -16.05
C ALA A 117 25.98 -2.57 -16.33
N VAL A 118 25.44 -1.35 -16.36
CA VAL A 118 24.04 -1.14 -16.76
C VAL A 118 23.96 -1.31 -18.28
N PRO A 119 23.17 -2.27 -18.80
CA PRO A 119 23.04 -2.45 -20.24
C PRO A 119 22.47 -1.17 -20.87
N LYS A 120 22.90 -0.84 -22.09
CA LYS A 120 22.20 0.19 -22.88
C LYS A 120 20.80 -0.33 -23.17
N LEU A 121 19.80 0.34 -22.60
CA LEU A 121 18.41 -0.01 -22.79
C LEU A 121 17.81 0.91 -23.84
N ASP A 122 17.31 0.33 -24.92
CA ASP A 122 16.37 1.03 -25.79
C ASP A 122 14.99 0.91 -25.15
N LEU A 123 14.48 2.02 -24.64
CA LEU A 123 13.29 2.05 -23.82
C LEU A 123 12.11 2.52 -24.66
N PRO A 124 11.03 1.72 -24.77
CA PRO A 124 9.80 2.17 -25.42
C PRO A 124 9.06 3.22 -24.58
N LEU A 125 9.56 3.55 -23.38
CA LEU A 125 8.94 4.43 -22.40
C LEU A 125 9.86 5.60 -22.10
N ARG A 126 9.30 6.81 -22.14
CA ARG A 126 9.99 8.04 -21.76
C ARG A 126 9.26 8.68 -20.58
N LEU A 127 9.97 8.88 -19.46
CA LEU A 127 9.44 9.63 -18.33
C LEU A 127 9.36 11.12 -18.70
N LEU A 128 8.14 11.65 -18.84
CA LEU A 128 7.93 13.05 -19.21
C LEU A 128 7.93 14.00 -18.01
N ARG A 129 7.21 13.63 -16.94
CA ARG A 129 7.07 14.46 -15.74
C ARG A 129 6.78 13.57 -14.53
N ARG A 130 7.32 13.95 -13.38
CA ARG A 130 6.91 13.47 -12.07
C ARG A 130 6.08 14.55 -11.39
N VAL A 131 4.87 14.22 -11.00
CA VAL A 131 4.04 15.09 -10.15
C VAL A 131 4.12 14.50 -8.75
N CYS A 132 4.81 15.20 -7.86
CA CYS A 132 4.74 14.94 -6.43
C CYS A 132 3.68 15.90 -5.88
N GLU A 133 2.53 15.38 -5.48
CA GLU A 133 1.62 16.17 -4.65
C GLU A 133 2.31 16.45 -3.31
N ALA A 134 2.08 17.64 -2.74
CA ALA A 134 2.61 17.99 -1.42
C ALA A 134 2.20 16.91 -0.40
N PRO A 135 2.96 16.69 0.69
CA PRO A 135 2.59 15.74 1.70
C PRO A 135 1.31 16.24 2.40
N ALA A 136 0.15 15.94 1.82
CA ALA A 136 -1.01 15.59 2.62
C ALA A 136 -0.53 14.50 3.56
N GLN A 137 -0.93 14.59 4.83
CA GLN A 137 -0.59 13.54 5.79
C GLN A 137 -0.86 12.19 5.13
N THR A 138 0.16 11.35 5.08
CA THR A 138 0.07 10.14 4.27
C THR A 138 -0.78 9.14 5.04
N LEU A 139 -1.76 8.54 4.38
CA LEU A 139 -2.58 7.46 4.96
C LEU A 139 -1.71 6.32 5.51
N THR A 140 -0.60 6.05 4.83
CA THR A 140 0.39 5.04 5.23
C THR A 140 1.11 5.44 6.52
N GLY A 141 0.78 4.78 7.62
CA GLY A 141 1.44 4.97 8.92
C GLY A 141 0.75 5.96 9.86
N ALA A 142 -0.40 6.50 9.46
CA ALA A 142 -1.22 7.33 10.34
C ALA A 142 -1.83 6.49 11.48
N GLN A 143 -1.83 7.05 12.70
CA GLN A 143 -2.44 6.41 13.86
C GLN A 143 -3.95 6.64 13.95
N LEU A 144 -4.44 7.71 13.33
CA LEU A 144 -5.86 8.06 13.24
C LEU A 144 -6.16 8.37 11.77
N ILE A 145 -7.32 7.97 11.27
CA ILE A 145 -7.78 8.32 9.91
C ILE A 145 -9.25 8.72 9.97
N VAL A 146 -9.56 9.91 9.44
CA VAL A 146 -10.94 10.34 9.18
C VAL A 146 -11.25 10.03 7.72
N ALA A 147 -12.28 9.24 7.45
CA ALA A 147 -12.60 8.77 6.11
C ALA A 147 -14.04 9.05 5.68
N GLY A 148 -14.21 9.52 4.44
CA GLY A 148 -15.51 9.83 3.84
C GLY A 148 -15.96 8.87 2.74
N GLY A 149 -17.23 8.50 2.77
CA GLY A 149 -17.90 7.78 1.70
C GLY A 149 -18.74 8.68 0.79
N LEU A 150 -19.46 8.07 -0.16
CA LEU A 150 -20.41 8.81 -0.98
C LEU A 150 -21.56 9.41 -0.14
N GLY A 151 -21.92 8.73 0.96
CA GLY A 151 -22.96 9.20 1.90
C GLY A 151 -22.49 10.28 2.86
N ALA A 152 -21.26 10.79 2.73
CA ALA A 152 -20.71 11.79 3.65
C ALA A 152 -21.26 13.21 3.44
N GLY A 153 -22.16 13.44 2.47
CA GLY A 153 -22.71 14.77 2.19
C GLY A 153 -22.00 15.54 1.06
N GLY A 154 -21.42 14.84 0.09
CA GLY A 154 -20.83 15.45 -1.11
C GLY A 154 -19.68 16.41 -0.79
N ARG A 155 -19.58 17.54 -1.50
CA ARG A 155 -18.47 18.50 -1.33
C ARG A 155 -18.48 19.20 0.02
N GLU A 156 -19.65 19.53 0.52
CA GLU A 156 -19.81 20.18 1.82
C GLU A 156 -19.34 19.25 2.95
N GLY A 157 -19.79 18.00 2.91
CA GLY A 157 -19.34 16.97 3.83
C GLY A 157 -17.84 16.74 3.80
N PHE A 158 -17.24 16.68 2.61
CA PHE A 158 -15.78 16.53 2.46
C PHE A 158 -14.99 17.75 2.96
N ALA A 159 -15.54 18.97 2.87
CA ALA A 159 -14.93 20.14 3.49
C ALA A 159 -14.90 20.01 5.02
N LYS A 160 -16.01 19.57 5.64
CA LYS A 160 -16.09 19.31 7.09
C LYS A 160 -15.17 18.17 7.52
N LEU A 161 -15.10 17.09 6.76
CA LEU A 161 -14.15 16.00 7.00
C LEU A 161 -12.70 16.48 6.94
N SER A 162 -12.38 17.37 5.99
CA SER A 162 -11.04 17.96 5.89
C SER A 162 -10.72 18.85 7.08
N GLU A 163 -11.69 19.62 7.58
CA GLU A 163 -11.54 20.42 8.80
C GLU A 163 -11.32 19.53 10.02
N LEU A 164 -12.16 18.50 10.20
CA LEU A 164 -12.05 17.54 11.29
C LEU A 164 -10.70 16.83 11.27
N ALA A 165 -10.25 16.39 10.08
CA ALA A 165 -8.95 15.76 9.89
C ALA A 165 -7.80 16.73 10.25
N GLY A 166 -7.92 18.00 9.88
CA GLY A 166 -6.97 19.06 10.23
C GLY A 166 -6.86 19.28 11.74
N ARG A 167 -7.99 19.37 12.45
CA ARG A 167 -8.03 19.55 13.91
C ARG A 167 -7.48 18.34 14.67
N LEU A 168 -7.77 17.13 14.19
CA LEU A 168 -7.26 15.89 14.77
C LEU A 168 -5.80 15.58 14.37
N GLY A 169 -5.20 16.39 13.50
CA GLY A 169 -3.84 16.17 13.01
C GLY A 169 -3.68 14.82 12.31
N CYS A 170 -4.70 14.40 11.55
CA CYS A 170 -4.76 13.11 10.87
C CYS A 170 -5.03 13.27 9.36
N PRO A 171 -4.70 12.27 8.54
CA PRO A 171 -5.02 12.29 7.12
C PRO A 171 -6.50 12.06 6.82
N LEU A 172 -6.96 12.67 5.73
CA LEU A 172 -8.26 12.42 5.14
C LEU A 172 -8.21 11.18 4.23
N GLY A 173 -9.04 10.19 4.53
CA GLY A 173 -9.31 9.03 3.69
C GLY A 173 -10.62 9.17 2.91
N ALA A 174 -10.77 8.39 1.85
CA ALA A 174 -11.97 8.36 1.03
C ALA A 174 -12.25 6.95 0.51
N SER A 175 -13.54 6.60 0.38
CA SER A 175 -13.94 5.40 -0.38
C SER A 175 -13.72 5.60 -1.88
N ARG A 176 -13.58 4.51 -2.63
CA ARG A 176 -13.52 4.55 -4.11
C ARG A 176 -14.72 5.27 -4.72
N ALA A 177 -15.91 5.13 -4.15
CA ALA A 177 -17.11 5.81 -4.64
C ALA A 177 -16.97 7.34 -4.56
N ALA A 178 -16.41 7.85 -3.46
CA ALA A 178 -16.16 9.28 -3.27
C ALA A 178 -15.06 9.82 -4.21
N VAL A 179 -13.99 9.05 -4.44
CA VAL A 179 -12.93 9.41 -5.40
C VAL A 179 -13.48 9.47 -6.83
N ASN A 180 -14.26 8.46 -7.23
CA ASN A 180 -14.91 8.44 -8.55
C ASN A 180 -15.88 9.61 -8.74
N ALA A 181 -16.53 10.08 -7.67
CA ALA A 181 -17.40 11.25 -7.68
C ALA A 181 -16.63 12.60 -7.65
N GLY A 182 -15.29 12.57 -7.64
CA GLY A 182 -14.44 13.76 -7.61
C GLY A 182 -14.44 14.50 -6.29
N LEU A 183 -14.81 13.84 -5.18
CA LEU A 183 -14.85 14.45 -3.84
C LEU A 183 -13.49 14.43 -3.14
N ALA A 184 -12.62 13.51 -3.51
CA ALA A 184 -11.28 13.34 -2.94
C ALA A 184 -10.27 12.86 -3.99
N PRO A 185 -8.98 13.18 -3.83
CA PRO A 185 -7.93 12.70 -4.74
C PRO A 185 -7.74 11.18 -4.60
N TYR A 186 -7.22 10.55 -5.65
CA TYR A 186 -6.92 9.12 -5.64
C TYR A 186 -5.94 8.70 -4.52
N ALA A 187 -5.03 9.61 -4.14
CA ALA A 187 -4.10 9.38 -3.03
C ALA A 187 -4.80 9.16 -1.68
N ALA A 188 -6.03 9.65 -1.51
CA ALA A 188 -6.85 9.45 -0.32
C ALA A 188 -7.68 8.15 -0.36
N GLN A 189 -7.65 7.39 -1.46
CA GLN A 189 -8.48 6.20 -1.61
C GLN A 189 -8.04 5.09 -0.64
N VAL A 190 -8.94 4.62 0.21
CA VAL A 190 -8.76 3.45 1.07
C VAL A 190 -9.48 2.24 0.47
N GLY A 191 -8.84 1.07 0.49
CA GLY A 191 -9.42 -0.18 0.00
C GLY A 191 -8.42 -1.06 -0.77
N GLN A 192 -8.91 -2.18 -1.31
CA GLN A 192 -8.14 -3.18 -2.05
C GLN A 192 -7.37 -2.60 -3.24
N THR A 193 -7.97 -1.65 -3.96
CA THR A 193 -7.34 -0.95 -5.10
C THR A 193 -6.71 0.37 -4.70
N GLY A 194 -6.84 0.79 -3.45
CA GLY A 194 -6.28 2.02 -2.89
C GLY A 194 -5.12 1.74 -1.94
N VAL A 195 -5.03 2.56 -0.90
CA VAL A 195 -4.08 2.40 0.20
C VAL A 195 -4.68 1.45 1.24
N THR A 196 -3.92 0.43 1.62
CA THR A 196 -4.20 -0.38 2.81
C THR A 196 -3.64 0.32 4.04
N VAL A 197 -4.47 0.53 5.04
CA VAL A 197 -4.18 1.27 6.26
C VAL A 197 -4.41 0.38 7.49
N ARG A 198 -3.68 0.68 8.56
CA ARG A 198 -3.82 0.01 9.86
C ARG A 198 -3.65 1.02 11.00
N PRO A 199 -4.55 2.01 11.11
CA PRO A 199 -4.52 2.97 12.21
C PRO A 199 -5.00 2.34 13.52
N LYS A 200 -4.72 3.02 14.62
CA LYS A 200 -5.34 2.74 15.92
C LYS A 200 -6.82 3.11 15.92
N LEU A 201 -7.19 4.18 15.22
CA LEU A 201 -8.57 4.64 15.11
C LEU A 201 -8.93 4.98 13.66
N TYR A 202 -10.02 4.41 13.17
CA TYR A 202 -10.61 4.70 11.87
C TYR A 202 -12.02 5.25 12.05
N LEU A 203 -12.25 6.50 11.64
CA LEU A 203 -13.56 7.15 11.66
C LEU A 203 -14.17 7.10 10.26
N ALA A 204 -15.25 6.35 10.08
CA ALA A 204 -15.92 6.13 8.80
C ALA A 204 -17.23 6.91 8.73
N PHE A 205 -17.31 7.96 7.90
CA PHE A 205 -18.51 8.76 7.69
C PHE A 205 -19.15 8.45 6.34
N GLY A 206 -20.39 7.95 6.34
CA GLY A 206 -21.15 7.69 5.12
C GLY A 206 -20.55 6.61 4.21
N ILE A 207 -19.79 5.67 4.77
CA ILE A 207 -19.17 4.54 4.07
C ILE A 207 -20.06 3.30 4.25
N SER A 208 -20.43 2.64 3.16
CA SER A 208 -21.30 1.45 3.22
C SER A 208 -20.60 0.19 3.72
N GLY A 209 -19.27 0.09 3.60
CA GLY A 209 -18.51 -1.08 4.06
C GLY A 209 -18.44 -2.20 3.03
N ALA A 210 -18.36 -1.88 1.73
CA ALA A 210 -18.10 -2.89 0.70
C ALA A 210 -16.81 -3.68 1.02
N VAL A 211 -16.79 -4.98 0.69
CA VAL A 211 -15.65 -5.89 0.97
C VAL A 211 -14.32 -5.32 0.46
N GLN A 212 -14.34 -4.63 -0.68
CA GLN A 212 -13.16 -4.00 -1.25
C GLN A 212 -12.65 -2.83 -0.40
N HIS A 213 -13.52 -2.08 0.27
CA HIS A 213 -13.11 -1.03 1.21
C HIS A 213 -12.57 -1.63 2.50
N LEU A 214 -13.30 -2.61 3.07
CA LEU A 214 -12.92 -3.33 4.28
C LEU A 214 -11.56 -4.02 4.16
N ALA A 215 -11.23 -4.59 3.00
CA ALA A 215 -9.91 -5.17 2.72
C ALA A 215 -8.75 -4.16 2.92
N GLY A 216 -9.04 -2.85 2.85
CA GLY A 216 -8.07 -1.78 3.07
C GLY A 216 -7.99 -1.24 4.49
N MET A 217 -9.00 -1.45 5.35
CA MET A 217 -9.07 -0.82 6.67
C MET A 217 -9.55 -1.73 7.80
N GLY A 218 -9.99 -2.96 7.51
CA GLY A 218 -10.56 -3.89 8.48
C GLY A 218 -9.58 -4.42 9.51
N ALA A 219 -8.27 -4.15 9.35
CA ALA A 219 -7.24 -4.48 10.33
C ALA A 219 -6.95 -3.34 11.33
N SER A 220 -7.73 -2.25 11.30
CA SER A 220 -7.61 -1.13 12.26
C SER A 220 -7.93 -1.61 13.68
N ASP A 221 -7.31 -1.00 14.70
CA ASP A 221 -7.54 -1.44 16.08
C ASP A 221 -8.93 -1.06 16.59
N TYR A 222 -9.42 0.13 16.21
CA TYR A 222 -10.79 0.60 16.46
C TYR A 222 -11.41 1.23 15.21
N ILE A 223 -12.66 0.89 14.95
CA ILE A 223 -13.48 1.39 13.84
C ILE A 223 -14.75 2.01 14.41
N ILE A 224 -14.94 3.31 14.18
CA ILE A 224 -16.18 4.03 14.47
C ILE A 224 -16.86 4.36 13.16
N ALA A 225 -18.09 3.91 12.97
CA ALA A 225 -18.86 4.15 11.75
C ALA A 225 -20.07 5.03 12.01
N VAL A 226 -20.30 6.00 11.13
CA VAL A 226 -21.48 6.87 11.10
C VAL A 226 -22.16 6.68 9.75
N ASN A 227 -23.41 6.20 9.77
CA ASN A 227 -24.18 5.99 8.55
C ASN A 227 -25.67 6.17 8.82
N THR A 228 -26.42 6.70 7.87
CA THR A 228 -27.87 6.82 7.96
C THR A 228 -28.58 5.48 7.80
N ASP A 229 -27.99 4.55 7.06
CA ASP A 229 -28.53 3.20 6.88
C ASP A 229 -28.05 2.26 7.98
N ARG A 230 -28.96 1.94 8.91
CA ARG A 230 -28.73 0.97 10.00
C ARG A 230 -28.31 -0.43 9.52
N ARG A 231 -28.59 -0.78 8.26
CA ARG A 231 -28.23 -2.09 7.67
C ARG A 231 -26.93 -2.04 6.87
N ALA A 232 -26.18 -0.93 6.93
CA ALA A 232 -24.91 -0.80 6.22
C ALA A 232 -23.91 -1.87 6.70
N PRO A 233 -23.29 -2.65 5.79
CA PRO A 233 -22.28 -3.68 6.11
C PRO A 233 -21.09 -3.18 6.94
N ILE A 234 -20.81 -1.87 6.94
CA ILE A 234 -19.76 -1.27 7.78
C ILE A 234 -20.00 -1.54 9.26
N PHE A 235 -21.25 -1.66 9.72
CA PHE A 235 -21.58 -1.88 11.12
C PHE A 235 -21.23 -3.29 11.60
N ASP A 236 -21.18 -4.27 10.70
CA ASP A 236 -20.73 -5.63 11.04
C ASP A 236 -19.23 -5.67 11.39
N HIS A 237 -18.49 -4.62 11.03
CA HIS A 237 -17.06 -4.47 11.24
C HIS A 237 -16.68 -3.25 12.09
N ALA A 238 -17.66 -2.52 12.63
CA ALA A 238 -17.42 -1.36 13.47
C ALA A 238 -17.49 -1.73 14.95
N ASP A 239 -16.52 -1.26 15.75
CA ASP A 239 -16.57 -1.36 17.20
C ASP A 239 -17.66 -0.46 17.78
N TYR A 240 -17.86 0.71 17.16
CA TYR A 240 -18.92 1.65 17.53
C TYR A 240 -19.67 2.12 16.28
N GLY A 241 -20.98 1.91 16.27
CA GLY A 241 -21.86 2.34 15.18
C GLY A 241 -22.82 3.44 15.62
N VAL A 242 -22.85 4.54 14.88
CA VAL A 242 -23.81 5.65 15.07
C VAL A 242 -24.72 5.71 13.86
N VAL A 243 -26.02 5.52 14.09
CA VAL A 243 -27.04 5.65 13.04
C VAL A 243 -27.56 7.08 13.05
N ALA A 244 -26.96 7.94 12.23
CA ALA A 244 -27.28 9.36 12.14
C ALA A 244 -26.78 9.96 10.83
N ASP A 245 -27.18 11.20 10.56
CA ASP A 245 -26.63 11.97 9.46
C ASP A 245 -25.14 12.28 9.71
N SER A 246 -24.30 12.08 8.69
CA SER A 246 -22.86 12.26 8.83
C SER A 246 -22.49 13.73 9.07
N ILE A 247 -23.19 14.68 8.46
CA ILE A 247 -22.92 16.12 8.61
C ILE A 247 -23.23 16.56 10.04
N GLU A 248 -24.38 16.15 10.57
CA GLU A 248 -24.77 16.48 11.95
C GLU A 248 -23.74 15.96 12.97
N VAL A 249 -23.31 14.71 12.82
CA VAL A 249 -22.31 14.12 13.74
C VAL A 249 -20.96 14.82 13.60
N MET A 250 -20.53 15.17 12.38
CA MET A 250 -19.30 15.95 12.16
C MET A 250 -19.37 17.31 12.85
N ASP A 251 -20.50 18.01 12.78
CA ASP A 251 -20.68 19.31 13.42
C ASP A 251 -20.64 19.22 14.95
N LEU A 252 -21.24 18.17 15.52
CA LEU A 252 -21.16 17.91 16.97
C LEU A 252 -19.72 17.61 17.41
N LEU A 253 -19.00 16.80 16.63
CA LEU A 253 -17.59 16.49 16.92
C LEU A 253 -16.70 17.73 16.82
N LEU A 254 -16.88 18.54 15.77
CA LEU A 254 -16.12 19.79 15.61
C LEU A 254 -16.36 20.75 16.79
N LYS A 255 -17.61 20.91 17.23
CA LYS A 255 -17.95 21.71 18.43
C LYS A 255 -17.30 21.18 19.70
N GLN A 256 -17.28 19.86 19.89
CA GLN A 256 -16.65 19.25 21.07
C GLN A 256 -15.12 19.34 21.05
N LEU A 257 -14.51 19.44 19.88
CA LEU A 257 -13.06 19.68 19.75
C LEU A 257 -12.66 21.16 19.98
N GLU A 258 -13.64 22.07 20.07
CA GLU A 258 -13.43 23.48 20.41
C GLU A 258 -13.52 23.79 21.91
N SER A 259 -14.18 22.91 22.67
CA SER A 259 -14.34 23.00 24.13
C SER A 259 -13.21 22.32 24.87
#